data_AF-A0A1G1RQI8-F1
#
_entry.id   AF-A0A1G1RQI8-F1
#
_cell.length_a   1.000
_cell.length_b   1.000
_cell.length_c   1.000
_cell.angle_alpha   90.00
_cell.angle_beta   90.00
_cell.angle_gamma   90.00
#
_symmetry.space_group_name_H-M   'P 1'
#
loop_
_entity.id
_entity.type
_entity.pdbx_description
1 polymer ?
#
loop_
_entity_poly.entity_id
_entity_poly.type
_entity_poly.pdbx_seq_one_letter_code
_entity_poly.pdbx_strand_id
1 'polypeptide(L)'
;MFGAGIVMGFVFDVYRVISHHVRILRWMIALLDVLYWGIVTAFVFKMLMYSNDGQVRLYIFIGLAAGVWTYYMLFSLGMMKFIQWMIRVVEAFIRLIKRLFHWFIVKPILLAYRIIVLFWGFVVILSIFLYRLVIQLLYPFRFFIILIYKLLLRIPALKRSIQEIKRFGSTISHLIRRLFK
;
A
#
# COMPACT_ATOMS: atom_id res chain seq x y z
N MET A 1 20.79 46.26 25.02
CA MET A 1 19.46 45.72 25.39
C MET A 1 18.54 45.51 24.19
N PHE A 2 18.36 46.49 23.29
CA PHE A 2 17.51 46.36 22.09
C PHE A 2 17.82 45.11 21.23
N GLY A 3 19.10 44.86 20.91
CA GLY A 3 19.50 43.67 20.15
C GLY A 3 19.19 42.33 20.84
N ALA A 4 19.18 42.28 22.17
CA ALA A 4 18.77 41.08 22.90
C ALA A 4 17.26 40.81 22.75
N GLY A 5 16.44 41.86 22.64
CA GLY A 5 15.01 41.75 22.33
C GLY A 5 14.75 41.23 20.91
N ILE A 6 15.57 41.63 19.93
CA ILE A 6 15.50 41.09 18.54
C ILE A 6 15.85 39.60 18.52
N VAL A 7 16.96 39.21 19.18
CA VAL A 7 17.38 37.80 19.27
C VAL A 7 16.31 36.96 19.95
N MET A 8 15.68 37.47 21.01
CA MET A 8 14.53 36.81 21.64
C MET A 8 13.35 36.65 20.69
N GLY A 9 12.98 37.70 19.94
CA GLY A 9 11.92 37.64 18.94
C GLY A 9 12.17 36.54 17.90
N PHE A 10 13.43 36.41 17.43
CA PHE A 10 13.83 35.37 16.50
C PHE A 10 13.74 33.95 17.09
N VAL A 11 14.24 33.75 18.32
CA VAL A 11 14.18 32.44 19.01
C VAL A 11 12.73 32.04 19.27
N PHE A 12 11.86 32.99 19.63
CA PHE A 12 10.43 32.75 19.79
C PHE A 12 9.77 32.29 18.49
N ASP A 13 10.21 32.81 17.35
CA ASP A 13 9.64 32.46 16.06
C ASP A 13 10.05 31.05 15.60
N VAL A 14 11.31 30.69 15.82
CA VAL A 14 11.81 29.31 15.63
C VAL A 14 11.02 28.33 16.52
N TYR A 15 10.82 28.68 17.78
CA TYR A 15 10.00 27.92 18.72
C TYR A 15 8.55 27.74 18.22
N ARG A 16 7.94 28.82 17.70
CA ARG A 16 6.57 28.82 17.18
C ARG A 16 6.44 27.93 15.93
N VAL A 17 7.42 27.95 15.03
CA VAL A 17 7.39 27.08 13.83
C VAL A 17 7.49 25.61 14.21
N ILE A 18 8.39 25.27 15.14
CA ILE A 18 8.60 23.88 15.60
C ILE A 18 7.35 23.36 16.32
N SER A 19 6.76 24.14 17.22
CA SER A 19 5.55 23.75 17.96
C SER A 19 4.32 23.61 17.06
N HIS A 20 4.28 24.28 15.91
CA HIS A 20 3.15 24.22 14.98
C HIS A 20 3.29 23.13 13.91
N HIS A 21 4.52 22.85 13.43
CA HIS A 21 4.76 21.86 12.37
C HIS A 21 4.78 20.42 12.87
N VAL A 22 5.29 20.22 14.08
CA VAL A 22 5.32 18.89 14.67
C VAL A 22 3.98 18.73 15.40
N ARG A 23 3.19 17.71 15.05
CA ARG A 23 1.98 17.32 15.82
C ARG A 23 2.41 16.83 17.20
N ILE A 24 2.81 17.77 18.05
CA ILE A 24 3.38 17.51 19.35
C ILE A 24 2.23 17.29 20.33
N LEU A 25 2.29 16.21 21.12
CA LEU A 25 1.37 15.97 22.23
C LEU A 25 1.39 17.18 23.19
N ARG A 26 0.23 17.57 23.74
CA ARG A 26 0.08 18.76 24.61
C ARG A 26 1.16 18.88 25.71
N TRP A 27 1.64 17.76 26.24
CA TRP A 27 2.72 17.71 27.24
C TRP A 27 4.08 18.20 26.74
N MET A 28 4.45 17.87 25.50
CA MET A 28 5.70 18.34 24.92
C MET A 28 5.64 19.83 24.59
N ILE A 29 4.46 20.40 24.27
CA ILE A 29 4.31 21.86 24.13
C ILE A 29 4.62 22.53 25.47
N ALA A 30 4.07 22.01 26.58
CA ALA A 30 4.36 22.52 27.91
C ALA A 30 5.85 22.39 28.28
N LEU A 31 6.49 21.27 27.93
CA LEU A 31 7.94 21.08 28.14
C LEU A 31 8.76 22.09 27.34
N LEU A 32 8.40 22.31 26.06
CA LEU A 32 9.05 23.27 25.20
C LEU A 32 8.89 24.70 25.74
N ASP A 33 7.73 25.02 26.31
CA ASP A 33 7.44 26.33 26.92
C ASP A 33 8.34 26.57 28.13
N VAL A 34 8.45 25.58 29.03
CA VAL A 34 9.36 25.64 30.19
C VAL A 34 10.81 25.79 29.74
N LEU A 35 11.23 25.07 28.71
CA LEU A 35 12.59 25.16 28.17
C LEU A 35 12.86 26.54 27.56
N TYR A 36 11.91 27.08 26.80
CA TYR A 36 11.99 28.40 26.19
C TYR A 36 12.10 29.49 27.26
N TRP A 37 11.20 29.50 28.24
CA TRP A 37 11.24 30.46 29.35
C TRP A 37 12.52 30.35 30.16
N GLY A 38 13.04 29.15 30.40
CA GLY A 38 14.32 28.94 31.08
C GLY A 38 15.50 29.56 30.31
N ILE A 39 15.62 29.27 29.01
CA ILE A 39 16.69 29.78 28.15
C ILE A 39 16.60 31.30 28.02
N VAL A 40 15.40 31.84 27.79
CA VAL A 40 15.17 33.28 27.66
C VAL A 40 15.51 34.01 28.94
N THR A 41 15.04 33.53 30.08
CA THR A 41 15.30 34.19 31.38
C THR A 41 16.80 34.16 31.69
N ALA A 42 17.48 33.03 31.46
CA ALA A 42 18.93 32.93 31.63
C ALA A 42 19.70 33.87 30.69
N PHE A 43 19.26 33.99 29.44
CA PHE A 43 19.86 34.88 28.45
C PHE A 43 19.69 36.36 28.82
N VAL A 44 18.48 36.77 29.23
CA VAL A 44 18.21 38.12 29.75
C VAL A 44 19.09 38.42 30.94
N PHE A 45 19.15 37.50 31.91
CA PHE A 45 19.92 37.67 33.12
C PHE A 45 21.42 37.81 32.83
N LYS A 46 21.97 36.99 31.92
CA LYS A 46 23.36 37.08 31.48
C LYS A 46 23.67 38.40 30.78
N MET A 47 22.77 38.85 29.91
CA MET A 47 22.90 40.17 29.26
C MET A 47 22.81 41.32 30.26
N LEU A 48 21.99 41.17 31.30
CA LEU A 48 21.88 42.14 32.39
C LEU A 48 23.17 42.25 33.21
N MET A 49 23.76 41.11 33.54
CA MET A 49 25.04 41.02 34.23
C MET A 49 26.16 41.70 33.43
N TYR A 50 26.22 41.45 32.12
CA TYR A 50 27.29 42.01 31.28
C TYR A 50 27.14 43.50 30.98
N SER A 51 25.90 43.99 30.83
CA SER A 51 25.65 45.36 30.39
C SER A 51 25.48 46.36 31.52
N ASN A 52 25.14 45.92 32.74
CA ASN A 52 24.71 46.82 33.81
C ASN A 52 25.05 46.30 35.22
N ASP A 53 26.04 45.41 35.34
CA ASP A 53 26.43 44.74 36.59
C ASP A 53 25.25 44.07 37.33
N GLY A 54 24.24 43.62 36.58
CA GLY A 54 23.06 42.97 37.15
C GLY A 54 22.06 43.92 37.81
N GLN A 55 22.25 45.24 37.75
CA GLN A 55 21.27 46.20 38.25
C GLN A 55 20.05 46.24 37.35
N VAL A 56 18.91 45.81 37.90
CA VAL A 56 17.61 45.83 37.24
C VAL A 56 17.11 47.28 37.16
N ARG A 57 17.29 47.94 36.02
CA ARG A 57 16.80 49.31 35.78
C ARG A 57 15.70 49.34 34.72
N LEU A 58 14.77 50.28 34.88
CA LEU A 58 13.52 50.35 34.11
C LEU A 58 13.73 50.52 32.59
N TYR A 59 14.78 51.25 32.17
CA TYR A 59 15.13 51.43 30.76
C TYR A 59 15.52 50.12 30.03
N ILE A 60 15.92 49.09 30.77
CA ILE A 60 16.27 47.78 30.21
C ILE A 60 15.02 47.07 29.73
N PHE A 61 13.97 47.06 30.56
CA PHE A 61 12.67 46.53 30.18
C PHE A 61 12.07 47.29 28.99
N ILE A 62 12.23 48.61 28.96
CA ILE A 62 11.78 49.43 27.83
C ILE A 62 12.53 49.05 26.54
N GLY A 63 13.86 48.90 26.60
CA GLY A 63 14.65 48.49 25.43
C GLY A 63 14.34 47.06 24.95
N LEU A 64 14.00 46.17 25.87
CA LEU A 64 13.60 44.79 25.58
C LEU A 64 12.20 44.73 24.94
N ALA A 65 11.24 45.43 25.54
CA ALA A 65 9.88 45.58 25.02
C ALA A 65 9.89 46.24 23.63
N ALA A 66 10.69 47.30 23.44
CA ALA A 66 10.85 47.95 22.14
C ALA A 66 11.43 47.00 21.09
N GLY A 67 12.47 46.22 21.42
CA GLY A 67 13.07 45.25 20.49
C GLY A 67 12.08 44.16 20.06
N VAL A 68 11.31 43.61 21.00
CA VAL A 68 10.27 42.61 20.72
C VAL A 68 9.13 43.23 19.91
N TRP A 69 8.71 44.45 20.24
CA TRP A 69 7.64 45.16 19.52
C TRP A 69 8.02 45.46 18.07
N THR A 70 9.24 45.95 17.83
CA THR A 70 9.76 46.20 16.48
C THR A 70 9.86 44.92 15.67
N TYR A 71 10.31 43.82 16.29
CA TYR A 71 10.30 42.49 15.64
C TYR A 71 8.88 42.07 15.25
N TYR A 72 7.91 42.18 16.16
CA TYR A 72 6.51 41.83 15.89
C TYR A 72 5.87 42.69 14.79
N MET A 73 6.11 44.00 14.78
CA MET A 73 5.57 44.89 13.74
C MET A 73 6.13 44.59 12.36
N LEU A 74 7.43 44.29 12.25
CA LEU A 74 8.09 44.02 10.97
C LEU A 74 7.83 42.60 10.45
N PHE A 75 7.77 41.60 11.34
CA PHE A 75 7.74 40.18 10.95
C PHE A 75 6.41 39.45 11.17
N SER A 76 5.46 39.96 11.97
CA SER A 76 4.25 39.17 12.32
C SER A 76 3.34 38.85 11.12
N LEU A 77 3.17 39.79 10.19
CA LEU A 77 2.38 39.58 8.97
C LEU A 77 3.07 38.66 7.97
N GLY A 78 4.40 38.76 7.86
CA GLY A 78 5.21 37.93 6.97
C GLY A 78 5.26 36.48 7.46
N MET A 79 5.49 36.29 8.75
CA MET A 79 5.67 34.97 9.34
C MET A 79 4.38 34.15 9.34
N MET A 80 3.22 34.77 9.62
CA MET A 80 1.95 34.05 9.58
C MET A 80 1.58 33.60 8.15
N LYS A 81 1.87 34.44 7.14
CA LYS A 81 1.73 34.07 5.72
C LYS A 81 2.73 33.00 5.30
N PHE A 82 3.97 33.05 5.79
CA PHE A 82 5.02 32.08 5.52
C PHE A 82 4.66 30.69 6.07
N ILE A 83 4.18 30.63 7.32
CA ILE A 83 3.71 29.38 7.94
C ILE A 83 2.54 28.78 7.14
N GLN A 84 1.53 29.59 6.78
CA GLN A 84 0.42 29.11 5.95
C GLN A 84 0.88 28.64 4.55
N TRP A 85 1.88 29.32 3.96
CA TRP A 85 2.45 28.91 2.69
C TRP A 85 3.19 27.57 2.81
N MET A 86 4.00 27.37 3.86
CA MET A 86 4.67 26.09 4.13
C MET A 86 3.67 24.95 4.33
N ILE A 87 2.60 25.16 5.12
CA ILE A 87 1.55 24.16 5.30
C ILE A 87 0.94 23.76 3.95
N ARG A 88 0.59 24.75 3.12
CA ARG A 88 0.03 24.49 1.77
C ARG A 88 1.00 23.72 0.88
N VAL A 89 2.30 24.02 0.94
CA VAL A 89 3.35 23.32 0.18
C VAL A 89 3.46 21.88 0.63
N VAL A 90 3.52 21.62 1.95
CA VAL A 90 3.59 20.25 2.50
C VAL A 90 2.34 19.45 2.12
N GLU A 91 1.16 20.02 2.26
CA GLU A 91 -0.08 19.37 1.82
C GLU A 91 -0.10 19.09 0.32
N ALA A 92 0.36 20.04 -0.51
CA ALA A 92 0.47 19.84 -1.94
C ALA A 92 1.43 18.70 -2.27
N PHE A 93 2.55 18.60 -1.55
CA PHE A 93 3.53 17.53 -1.70
C PHE A 93 2.95 16.16 -1.32
N ILE A 94 2.23 16.07 -0.21
CA ILE A 94 1.53 14.84 0.21
C ILE A 94 0.47 14.44 -0.82
N ARG A 95 -0.32 15.40 -1.33
CA ARG A 95 -1.32 15.13 -2.38
C ARG A 95 -0.65 14.64 -3.67
N LEU A 96 0.48 15.23 -4.04
CA LEU A 96 1.26 14.82 -5.21
C LEU A 96 1.77 13.39 -5.05
N ILE A 97 2.38 13.06 -3.92
CA ILE A 97 2.87 11.70 -3.60
C ILE A 97 1.72 10.70 -3.66
N LYS A 98 0.58 10.98 -3.01
CA LYS A 98 -0.58 10.09 -3.05
C LYS A 98 -1.10 9.88 -4.48
N ARG A 99 -1.14 10.94 -5.28
CA ARG A 99 -1.57 10.87 -6.68
C ARG A 99 -0.60 10.04 -7.52
N LEU A 100 0.71 10.25 -7.35
CA LEU A 100 1.75 9.45 -8.00
C LEU A 100 1.63 7.99 -7.60
N PHE A 101 1.51 7.68 -6.31
CA PHE A 101 1.37 6.32 -5.81
C PHE A 101 0.12 5.63 -6.38
N HIS A 102 -1.01 6.33 -6.41
CA HIS A 102 -2.24 5.80 -6.99
C HIS A 102 -2.08 5.51 -8.50
N TRP A 103 -1.51 6.45 -9.25
CA TRP A 103 -1.34 6.28 -10.69
C TRP A 103 -0.28 5.22 -11.03
N PHE A 104 0.77 5.11 -10.23
CA PHE A 104 1.90 4.21 -10.46
C PHE A 104 1.69 2.80 -9.91
N ILE A 105 0.76 2.58 -8.97
CA ILE A 105 0.54 1.25 -8.37
C ILE A 105 -0.85 0.73 -8.71
N VAL A 106 -1.91 1.52 -8.47
CA VAL A 106 -3.28 1.03 -8.64
C VAL A 106 -3.58 0.75 -10.11
N LYS A 107 -3.25 1.69 -11.01
CA LYS A 107 -3.51 1.50 -12.45
C LYS A 107 -2.77 0.30 -13.07
N PRO A 108 -1.45 0.11 -12.87
CA PRO A 108 -0.76 -1.04 -13.45
C PRO A 108 -1.22 -2.37 -12.86
N ILE A 109 -1.57 -2.42 -11.57
CA ILE A 109 -2.15 -3.64 -10.97
C ILE A 109 -3.49 -4.00 -11.62
N LEU A 110 -4.37 -3.02 -11.84
CA LEU A 110 -5.63 -3.25 -12.54
C LEU A 110 -5.42 -3.71 -13.98
N LEU A 111 -4.43 -3.14 -14.68
CA LEU A 111 -4.06 -3.58 -16.03
C LEU A 111 -3.53 -5.02 -16.02
N ALA A 112 -2.63 -5.35 -15.09
CA ALA A 112 -2.08 -6.69 -14.94
C ALA A 112 -3.18 -7.72 -14.65
N TYR A 113 -4.10 -7.43 -13.73
CA TYR A 113 -5.25 -8.28 -13.46
C TYR A 113 -6.12 -8.50 -14.72
N ARG A 114 -6.38 -7.43 -15.48
CA ARG A 114 -7.14 -7.53 -16.74
C ARG A 114 -6.43 -8.43 -17.77
N ILE A 115 -5.10 -8.31 -17.90
CA ILE A 115 -4.31 -9.18 -18.80
C ILE A 115 -4.38 -10.64 -18.35
N ILE A 116 -4.26 -10.92 -17.05
CA ILE A 116 -4.31 -12.28 -16.49
C ILE A 116 -5.68 -12.91 -16.76
N VAL A 117 -6.77 -12.19 -16.50
CA VAL A 117 -8.14 -12.70 -16.74
C VAL A 117 -8.36 -12.98 -18.23
N LEU A 118 -7.87 -12.10 -19.11
CA LEU A 118 -7.97 -12.28 -20.55
C LEU A 118 -7.17 -13.48 -21.04
N PHE A 119 -5.97 -13.67 -20.49
CA PHE A 119 -5.14 -14.84 -20.75
C PHE A 119 -5.81 -16.14 -20.29
N TRP A 120 -6.38 -16.16 -19.09
CA TRP A 120 -7.17 -17.31 -18.60
C TRP A 120 -8.37 -17.62 -19.51
N GLY A 121 -9.10 -16.58 -19.94
CA GLY A 121 -10.19 -16.74 -20.90
C GLY A 121 -9.71 -17.36 -22.21
N PHE A 122 -8.59 -16.87 -22.75
CA PHE A 122 -7.97 -17.42 -23.96
C PHE A 122 -7.57 -18.90 -23.79
N VAL A 123 -6.96 -19.27 -22.66
CA VAL A 123 -6.58 -20.66 -22.36
C VAL A 123 -7.81 -21.56 -22.29
N VAL A 124 -8.91 -21.11 -21.67
CA VAL A 124 -10.14 -21.89 -21.60
C VAL A 124 -10.74 -22.11 -23.00
N ILE A 125 -10.82 -21.05 -23.81
CA ILE A 125 -11.32 -21.14 -25.19
C ILE A 125 -10.44 -22.09 -26.02
N LEU A 126 -9.12 -21.95 -25.92
CA LEU A 126 -8.17 -22.83 -26.61
C LEU A 126 -8.32 -24.28 -26.15
N SER A 127 -8.48 -24.51 -24.84
CA SER A 127 -8.68 -25.85 -24.28
C SER A 127 -9.97 -26.51 -24.78
N ILE A 128 -11.08 -25.76 -24.81
CA ILE A 128 -12.36 -26.24 -25.38
C ILE A 128 -12.20 -26.56 -26.87
N PHE A 129 -11.49 -25.71 -27.63
CA PHE A 129 -11.21 -25.93 -29.04
C PHE A 129 -10.38 -27.20 -29.27
N LEU A 130 -9.30 -27.38 -28.52
CA LEU A 130 -8.45 -28.58 -28.58
C LEU A 130 -9.23 -29.84 -28.19
N TYR A 131 -10.02 -29.79 -27.12
CA TYR A 131 -10.87 -30.91 -26.71
C TYR A 131 -11.85 -31.31 -27.82
N ARG A 132 -12.49 -30.32 -28.46
CA ARG A 132 -13.41 -30.55 -29.58
C ARG A 132 -12.68 -31.16 -30.78
N LEU A 133 -11.49 -30.67 -31.11
CA LEU A 133 -10.64 -31.19 -32.19
C LEU A 133 -10.27 -32.66 -31.93
N VAL A 134 -9.86 -32.99 -30.71
CA VAL A 134 -9.52 -34.37 -30.32
C VAL A 134 -10.71 -35.30 -30.47
N ILE A 135 -11.90 -34.93 -30.00
CA ILE A 135 -13.10 -35.78 -30.15
C ILE A 135 -13.49 -35.95 -31.61
N GLN A 136 -13.47 -34.87 -32.39
CA GLN A 136 -13.80 -34.92 -33.81
C GLN A 136 -12.82 -35.82 -34.57
N LEU A 137 -11.54 -35.81 -34.18
CA LEU A 137 -10.53 -36.71 -34.74
C LEU A 137 -10.70 -38.16 -34.26
N LEU A 138 -11.12 -38.38 -33.00
CA LEU A 138 -11.31 -39.72 -32.42
C LEU A 138 -12.59 -40.41 -32.93
N TYR A 139 -13.63 -39.64 -33.28
CA TYR A 139 -14.91 -40.17 -33.74
C TYR A 139 -14.82 -41.07 -34.98
N PRO A 140 -14.11 -40.72 -36.08
CA PRO A 140 -13.99 -41.60 -37.24
C PRO A 140 -13.27 -42.92 -36.92
N PHE A 141 -12.41 -42.96 -35.91
CA PHE A 141 -11.78 -44.22 -35.48
C PHE A 141 -12.78 -45.21 -34.87
N ARG A 142 -13.91 -44.76 -34.32
CA ARG A 142 -14.95 -45.69 -33.82
C ARG A 142 -15.49 -46.57 -34.95
N PHE A 143 -15.64 -46.00 -36.15
CA PHE A 143 -16.06 -46.77 -37.32
C PHE A 143 -15.05 -47.86 -37.67
N PHE A 144 -13.76 -47.52 -37.69
CA PHE A 144 -12.68 -48.49 -37.94
C PHE A 144 -12.62 -49.58 -36.85
N ILE A 145 -12.78 -49.22 -35.58
CA ILE A 145 -12.83 -50.18 -34.46
C ILE A 145 -13.99 -51.17 -34.65
N ILE A 146 -15.18 -50.69 -34.99
CA ILE A 146 -16.36 -51.55 -35.24
C ILE A 146 -16.12 -52.45 -36.46
N LEU A 147 -15.55 -51.91 -37.53
CA LEU A 147 -15.23 -52.66 -38.74
C LEU A 147 -14.24 -53.79 -38.45
N ILE A 148 -13.16 -53.48 -37.72
CA ILE A 148 -12.16 -54.46 -37.28
C ILE A 148 -12.81 -55.53 -36.39
N TYR A 149 -13.62 -55.13 -35.39
CA TYR A 149 -14.32 -56.07 -34.52
C TYR A 149 -15.27 -57.00 -35.28
N LYS A 150 -16.04 -56.46 -36.22
CA LYS A 150 -16.94 -57.25 -37.09
C LYS A 150 -16.16 -58.20 -38.01
N LEU A 151 -15.03 -57.75 -38.54
CA LEU A 151 -14.15 -58.57 -39.38
C LEU A 151 -13.51 -59.71 -38.56
N LEU A 152 -13.00 -59.43 -37.36
CA LEU A 152 -12.47 -60.43 -36.44
C LEU A 152 -13.55 -61.49 -36.10
N LEU A 153 -14.77 -61.05 -35.78
CA LEU A 153 -15.90 -61.93 -35.47
C LEU A 153 -16.37 -62.79 -36.66
N ARG A 154 -16.00 -62.43 -37.89
CA ARG A 154 -16.33 -63.22 -39.08
C ARG A 154 -15.48 -64.49 -39.16
N ILE A 155 -14.34 -64.55 -38.47
CA ILE A 155 -13.47 -65.71 -38.42
C ILE A 155 -14.16 -66.79 -37.54
N PRO A 156 -14.47 -67.98 -38.09
CA PRO A 156 -15.26 -69.00 -37.38
C PRO A 156 -14.56 -69.55 -36.13
N ALA A 157 -13.22 -69.60 -36.13
CA ALA A 157 -12.43 -69.98 -34.96
C ALA A 157 -12.64 -69.00 -33.79
N LEU A 158 -12.58 -67.69 -34.06
CA LEU A 158 -12.72 -66.66 -33.03
C LEU A 158 -14.17 -66.57 -32.52
N LYS A 159 -15.15 -66.73 -33.41
CA LYS A 159 -16.57 -66.77 -33.04
C LYS A 159 -16.88 -67.93 -32.08
N ARG A 160 -16.26 -69.09 -32.28
CA ARG A 160 -16.39 -70.25 -31.37
C ARG A 160 -15.77 -69.96 -30.00
N SER A 161 -14.54 -69.44 -29.95
CA SER A 161 -13.88 -69.10 -28.69
C SER A 161 -14.67 -68.07 -27.86
N ILE A 162 -15.27 -67.06 -28.51
CA ILE A 162 -16.11 -66.07 -27.81
C ILE A 162 -17.40 -66.70 -27.27
N GLN A 163 -18.00 -67.65 -28.00
CA GLN A 163 -19.17 -68.40 -27.52
C GLN A 163 -18.82 -69.33 -26.34
N GLU A 164 -17.65 -69.97 -26.38
CA GLU A 164 -17.15 -70.81 -25.28
C GLU A 164 -16.92 -69.99 -24.01
N ILE A 165 -16.25 -68.83 -24.11
CA ILE A 165 -16.03 -67.91 -22.99
C ILE A 165 -17.37 -67.43 -22.41
N LYS A 166 -18.34 -67.09 -23.27
CA LYS A 166 -19.67 -66.66 -22.82
C LYS A 166 -20.45 -67.78 -22.12
N ARG A 167 -20.35 -69.02 -22.62
CA ARG A 167 -20.92 -70.22 -21.96
C ARG A 167 -20.27 -70.46 -20.61
N PHE A 168 -18.94 -70.39 -20.55
CA PHE A 168 -18.18 -70.58 -19.30
C PHE A 168 -18.56 -69.53 -18.25
N GLY A 169 -18.65 -68.25 -18.64
CA GLY A 169 -19.11 -67.17 -17.77
C GLY A 169 -20.53 -67.37 -17.23
N SER A 170 -21.47 -67.88 -18.06
CA SER A 170 -22.81 -68.21 -17.58
C SER A 170 -22.83 -69.37 -16.59
N THR A 171 -22.02 -70.41 -16.81
CA THR A 171 -21.89 -71.54 -15.88
C THR A 171 -21.31 -71.09 -14.54
N ILE A 172 -20.26 -70.26 -14.56
CA ILE A 172 -19.68 -69.66 -13.35
C ILE A 172 -20.71 -68.78 -12.64
N SER A 173 -21.46 -67.95 -13.36
CA SER A 173 -22.51 -67.11 -12.79
C SER A 173 -23.59 -67.93 -12.08
N HIS A 174 -24.01 -69.06 -12.68
CA HIS A 174 -24.96 -69.97 -12.06
C HIS A 174 -24.38 -70.70 -10.84
N LEU A 175 -23.10 -71.09 -10.88
CA LEU A 175 -22.40 -71.71 -9.75
C LEU A 175 -22.26 -70.76 -8.56
N ILE A 176 -21.84 -69.51 -8.80
CA ILE A 176 -21.74 -68.48 -7.77
C ILE A 176 -23.11 -68.21 -7.15
N ARG A 177 -24.18 -68.08 -7.96
CA ARG A 177 -25.55 -67.90 -7.45
C ARG A 177 -26.07 -69.10 -6.64
N ARG A 178 -25.55 -70.30 -6.87
CA ARG A 178 -25.94 -71.53 -6.16
C ARG A 178 -25.12 -71.74 -4.87
N LEU A 179 -23.91 -71.19 -4.80
CA LEU A 179 -23.05 -71.18 -3.61
C LEU A 179 -23.40 -70.07 -2.61
N PHE A 180 -23.97 -68.96 -3.08
CA PHE A 180 -24.39 -67.81 -2.25
C PHE A 180 -25.87 -67.87 -1.82
N LYS A 181 -26.50 -69.04 -1.87
CA LYS A 181 -27.87 -69.31 -1.43
C LYS A 181 -27.87 -70.43 -0.39
#